data_AF-G7VWB0-F1
#
_entry.id   AF-G7VWB0-F1
#
_cell.length_a   1.000
_cell.length_b   1.000
_cell.length_c   1.000
_cell.angle_alpha   90.00
_cell.angle_beta   90.00
_cell.angle_gamma   90.00
#
_symmetry.space_group_name_H-M   'P 1'
#
loop_
_entity.id
_entity.type
_entity.pdbx_description
1 polymer ?
#
loop_
_entity_poly.entity_id
_entity_poly.type
_entity_poly.pdbx_seq_one_letter_code
_entity_poly.pdbx_strand_id
1 'polypeptide(L)'
;MLSVQYTYMASIKTGNAAVATLLQYLAPIMIIIYLILRKHMVLTRKDLSAIFLALVGCFFLLTNGSISQLSVPKIAIVWGLLSGIALAFYTLYAIPLLKQYDSLVIVGWAMIIGGFGLSFIHPPWQIDFKNLTLETYLYLAFVIIFGTMIAFWFYIESLQSLSPKETSLLGSLEPLAAVLTTVFWLKEPFEFFQWMGVICIIALILLLAFNKKSSSNNPSKKDEKPLGVS
;
A
#
# COMPACT_ATOMS: atom_id res chain seq x y z
N MET A 1 1.19 2.93 -9.89
CA MET A 1 -0.21 2.52 -9.63
C MET A 1 -0.55 1.17 -10.24
N LEU A 2 -0.44 0.97 -11.57
CA LEU A 2 -0.76 -0.33 -12.20
C LEU A 2 -0.03 -1.53 -11.56
N SER A 3 1.30 -1.46 -11.42
CA SER A 3 2.08 -2.56 -10.85
C SER A 3 1.67 -2.89 -9.42
N VAL A 4 1.31 -1.88 -8.62
CA VAL A 4 0.84 -2.07 -7.24
C VAL A 4 -0.47 -2.84 -7.23
N GLN A 5 -1.45 -2.39 -8.03
CA GLN A 5 -2.77 -3.02 -8.09
C GLN A 5 -2.70 -4.45 -8.64
N TYR A 6 -1.95 -4.67 -9.72
CA TYR A 6 -1.82 -5.99 -10.32
C TYR A 6 -1.17 -7.00 -9.36
N THR A 7 -0.03 -6.64 -8.77
CA THR A 7 0.70 -7.53 -7.84
C THR A 7 -0.09 -7.76 -6.55
N TYR A 8 -0.83 -6.75 -6.07
CA TYR A 8 -1.75 -6.90 -4.96
C TYR A 8 -2.87 -7.90 -5.27
N MET A 9 -3.58 -7.74 -6.39
CA MET A 9 -4.64 -8.67 -6.79
C MET A 9 -4.11 -10.08 -7.07
N ALA A 10 -2.90 -10.20 -7.64
CA ALA A 10 -2.24 -11.50 -7.83
C ALA A 10 -1.89 -12.18 -6.49
N SER A 11 -1.52 -11.39 -5.47
CA SER A 11 -1.31 -11.89 -4.10
C SER A 11 -2.62 -12.39 -3.49
N ILE A 12 -3.72 -11.61 -3.60
CA ILE A 12 -5.04 -12.04 -3.12
C ILE A 12 -5.49 -13.32 -3.80
N LYS A 13 -5.34 -13.42 -5.13
CA LYS A 13 -5.74 -14.60 -5.92
C LYS A 13 -5.04 -15.88 -5.48
N THR A 14 -3.78 -15.78 -5.07
CA THR A 14 -2.95 -16.95 -4.71
C THR A 14 -2.83 -17.18 -3.21
N GLY A 15 -3.29 -16.22 -2.39
CA GLY A 15 -3.28 -16.26 -0.95
C GLY A 15 -4.61 -15.74 -0.42
N ASN A 16 -4.58 -14.72 0.43
CA ASN A 16 -5.78 -14.07 0.95
C ASN A 16 -5.61 -12.55 1.04
N ALA A 17 -6.72 -11.84 1.22
CA ALA A 17 -6.75 -10.38 1.27
C ALA A 17 -5.94 -9.84 2.45
N ALA A 18 -6.14 -10.37 3.66
CA ALA A 18 -5.42 -9.93 4.86
C ALA A 18 -3.89 -9.95 4.69
N VAL A 19 -3.32 -11.06 4.23
CA VAL A 19 -1.87 -11.21 4.05
C VAL A 19 -1.36 -10.29 2.95
N ALA A 20 -2.09 -10.17 1.83
CA ALA A 20 -1.72 -9.25 0.75
C ALA A 20 -1.64 -7.80 1.25
N THR A 21 -2.65 -7.36 2.02
CA THR A 21 -2.69 -6.01 2.59
C THR A 21 -1.54 -5.81 3.58
N LEU A 22 -1.37 -6.71 4.54
CA LEU A 22 -0.33 -6.57 5.57
C LEU A 22 1.09 -6.57 4.98
N LEU A 23 1.37 -7.40 3.97
CA LEU A 23 2.65 -7.38 3.26
C LEU A 23 2.86 -6.08 2.48
N GLN A 24 1.81 -5.54 1.87
CA GLN A 24 1.87 -4.25 1.19
C GLN A 24 2.16 -3.11 2.18
N TYR A 25 1.61 -3.16 3.40
CA TYR A 25 1.89 -2.20 4.48
C TYR A 25 3.31 -2.28 5.04
N LEU A 26 4.15 -3.22 4.59
CA LEU A 26 5.60 -3.19 4.82
C LEU A 26 6.33 -2.20 3.90
N ALA A 27 5.65 -1.59 2.92
CA ALA A 27 6.25 -0.60 2.02
C ALA A 27 7.03 0.53 2.72
N PRO A 28 6.58 1.12 3.84
CA PRO A 28 7.37 2.13 4.57
C PRO A 28 8.74 1.63 5.03
N ILE A 29 8.85 0.35 5.40
CA ILE A 29 10.13 -0.27 5.76
C ILE A 29 11.04 -0.40 4.55
N MET A 30 10.48 -0.77 3.40
CA MET A 30 11.21 -0.82 2.14
C MET A 30 11.72 0.58 1.75
N ILE A 31 10.93 1.63 1.99
CA ILE A 31 11.35 3.03 1.80
C ILE A 31 12.53 3.37 2.74
N ILE A 32 12.43 3.04 4.04
CA ILE A 32 13.51 3.30 5.01
C ILE A 32 14.82 2.61 4.56
N ILE A 33 14.74 1.32 4.20
CA ILE A 33 15.90 0.55 3.71
C ILE A 33 16.50 1.21 2.46
N TYR A 34 15.67 1.60 1.50
CA TYR A 34 16.11 2.25 0.28
C TYR A 34 16.83 3.59 0.55
N LEU A 35 16.29 4.44 1.43
CA LEU A 35 16.89 5.73 1.77
C LEU A 35 18.23 5.59 2.50
N ILE A 36 18.38 4.56 3.34
CA ILE A 36 19.66 4.22 4.00
C ILE A 36 20.69 3.79 2.97
N LEU A 37 20.33 2.90 2.04
CA LEU A 37 21.24 2.44 0.98
C LEU A 37 21.71 3.57 0.08
N ARG A 38 20.84 4.55 -0.20
CA ARG A 38 21.17 5.77 -0.93
C ARG A 38 21.90 6.84 -0.10
N LYS A 39 22.19 6.59 1.19
CA LYS A 39 22.81 7.53 2.14
C LYS A 39 22.06 8.85 2.31
N HIS A 40 20.74 8.86 2.08
CA HIS A 40 19.90 10.06 2.23
C HIS A 40 19.32 10.22 3.65
N MET A 41 19.51 9.23 4.53
CA MET A 41 18.93 9.24 5.87
C MET A 41 19.83 8.56 6.89
N VAL A 42 19.82 9.04 8.14
CA VAL A 42 20.48 8.43 9.28
C VAL A 42 19.46 7.62 10.08
N LEU A 43 19.80 6.38 10.42
CA LEU A 43 18.91 5.46 11.12
C LEU A 43 18.59 5.99 12.53
N THR A 44 17.30 6.20 12.81
CA THR A 44 16.86 6.59 14.16
C THR A 44 16.47 5.37 14.99
N ARG A 45 16.45 5.51 16.33
CA ARG A 45 15.98 4.44 17.23
C ARG A 45 14.55 3.97 16.91
N LYS A 46 13.71 4.86 16.37
CA LYS A 46 12.34 4.56 15.99
C LYS A 46 12.26 3.76 14.69
N ASP A 47 13.14 4.06 13.73
CA ASP A 47 13.24 3.27 12.49
C ASP A 47 13.69 1.85 12.82
N LEU A 48 14.61 1.69 13.78
CA LEU A 48 15.03 0.39 14.26
C LEU A 48 13.88 -0.38 14.91
N SER A 49 13.06 0.26 15.75
CA SER A 49 11.86 -0.39 16.30
C SER A 49 10.85 -0.75 15.21
N ALA A 50 10.67 0.11 14.20
CA ALA A 50 9.77 -0.16 13.08
C ALA A 50 10.25 -1.38 12.27
N ILE A 51 11.53 -1.44 11.92
CA ILE A 51 12.13 -2.59 11.23
C ILE A 51 11.97 -3.87 12.07
N PHE A 52 12.20 -3.78 13.38
CA PHE A 52 12.02 -4.94 14.27
C PHE A 52 10.56 -5.43 14.29
N LEU A 53 9.58 -4.54 14.50
CA LEU A 53 8.16 -4.89 14.46
C LEU A 53 7.75 -5.49 13.12
N ALA A 54 8.28 -4.96 12.02
CA ALA A 54 8.02 -5.45 10.68
C ALA A 54 8.54 -6.88 10.46
N LEU A 55 9.78 -7.16 10.88
CA LEU A 55 10.40 -8.48 10.75
C LEU A 55 9.66 -9.51 11.61
N VAL A 56 9.39 -9.18 12.88
CA VAL A 56 8.65 -10.05 13.81
C VAL A 56 7.23 -10.28 13.32
N GLY A 57 6.54 -9.22 12.89
CA GLY A 57 5.18 -9.29 12.40
C GLY A 57 5.06 -10.11 11.12
N CYS A 58 5.97 -9.91 10.17
CA CYS A 58 6.04 -10.68 8.93
C CYS A 58 6.37 -12.15 9.19
N PHE A 59 7.32 -12.44 10.10
CA PHE A 59 7.62 -13.81 10.51
C PHE A 59 6.35 -14.50 11.03
N PHE A 60 5.71 -13.95 12.05
CA PHE A 60 4.51 -14.56 12.63
C PHE A 60 3.34 -14.69 11.64
N LEU A 61 3.15 -13.70 10.76
CA LEU A 61 2.11 -13.74 9.73
C LEU A 61 2.32 -14.88 8.73
N LEU A 62 3.56 -15.11 8.31
CA LEU A 62 3.90 -16.03 7.21
C LEU A 62 4.22 -17.46 7.67
N THR A 63 4.78 -17.61 8.86
CA THR A 63 5.24 -18.90 9.39
C THR A 63 4.33 -19.46 10.48
N ASN A 64 3.45 -18.61 11.03
CA ASN A 64 2.59 -18.95 12.16
C ASN A 64 3.39 -19.59 13.32
N GLY A 65 4.61 -19.13 13.55
CA GLY A 65 5.49 -19.63 14.60
C GLY A 65 6.25 -20.91 14.26
N SER A 66 6.02 -21.53 13.10
CA SER A 66 6.72 -22.73 12.64
C SER A 66 7.80 -22.40 11.60
N ILE A 67 9.06 -22.72 11.89
CA ILE A 67 10.19 -22.43 10.97
C ILE A 67 10.14 -23.34 9.72
N SER A 68 9.43 -24.46 9.77
CA SER A 68 9.43 -25.49 8.71
C SER A 68 8.26 -25.39 7.73
N GLN A 69 7.17 -24.70 8.07
CA GLN A 69 5.97 -24.61 7.26
C GLN A 69 5.52 -23.15 7.09
N LEU A 70 5.19 -22.78 5.86
CA LEU A 70 4.55 -21.49 5.57
C LEU A 70 3.05 -21.67 5.58
N SER A 71 2.35 -20.80 6.30
CA SER A 71 0.88 -20.80 6.36
C SER A 71 0.24 -20.28 5.08
N VAL A 72 1.01 -19.60 4.24
CA VAL A 72 0.54 -18.97 3.01
C VAL A 72 1.39 -19.45 1.83
N PRO A 73 0.80 -19.67 0.64
CA PRO A 73 1.55 -20.05 -0.54
C PRO A 73 2.71 -19.07 -0.83
N LYS A 74 3.90 -19.61 -1.10
CA LYS A 74 5.12 -18.83 -1.37
C LYS A 74 4.91 -17.79 -2.47
N ILE A 75 4.11 -18.13 -3.48
CA ILE A 75 3.81 -17.24 -4.61
C ILE A 75 3.03 -15.99 -4.17
N ALA A 76 2.10 -16.12 -3.21
CA ALA A 76 1.35 -14.98 -2.68
C ALA A 76 2.27 -14.02 -1.92
N ILE A 77 3.25 -14.56 -1.20
CA ILE A 77 4.25 -13.77 -0.48
C ILE A 77 5.10 -12.96 -1.46
N VAL A 78 5.57 -13.58 -2.55
CA VAL A 78 6.32 -12.89 -3.60
C VAL A 78 5.49 -11.77 -4.20
N TRP A 79 4.23 -12.03 -4.57
CA TRP A 79 3.35 -11.00 -5.12
C TRP A 79 3.04 -9.87 -4.12
N GLY A 80 2.82 -10.19 -2.84
CA GLY A 80 2.58 -9.21 -1.78
C GLY A 80 3.79 -8.32 -1.52
N LEU A 81 4.99 -8.90 -1.46
CA LEU A 81 6.24 -8.14 -1.33
C LEU A 81 6.50 -7.26 -2.56
N LEU A 82 6.29 -7.78 -3.77
CA LEU A 82 6.39 -6.99 -5.01
C LEU A 82 5.41 -5.82 -5.01
N SER A 83 4.22 -5.99 -4.44
CA SER A 83 3.26 -4.89 -4.25
C SER A 83 3.77 -3.83 -3.29
N GLY A 84 4.33 -4.24 -2.15
CA GLY A 84 4.98 -3.32 -1.21
C GLY A 84 6.16 -2.55 -1.85
N ILE A 85 6.99 -3.25 -2.64
CA ILE A 85 8.10 -2.63 -3.37
C ILE A 85 7.57 -1.62 -4.39
N ALA A 86 6.59 -2.02 -5.21
CA ALA A 86 5.97 -1.14 -6.19
C ALA A 86 5.32 0.09 -5.53
N LEU A 87 4.74 -0.08 -4.33
CA LEU A 87 4.16 1.01 -3.55
C LEU A 87 5.25 1.95 -3.02
N ALA A 88 6.37 1.42 -2.55
CA ALA A 88 7.53 2.21 -2.13
C ALA A 88 8.10 3.05 -3.28
N PHE A 89 8.31 2.43 -4.45
CA PHE A 89 8.73 3.14 -5.67
C PHE A 89 7.72 4.20 -6.07
N TYR A 90 6.44 3.85 -6.16
CA TYR A 90 5.39 4.81 -6.48
C TYR A 90 5.41 6.00 -5.51
N THR A 91 5.52 5.75 -4.21
CA THR A 91 5.52 6.81 -3.19
C THR A 91 6.71 7.75 -3.38
N LEU A 92 7.92 7.22 -3.58
CA LEU A 92 9.12 8.04 -3.75
C LEU A 92 9.10 8.90 -5.02
N TYR A 93 8.64 8.33 -6.13
CA TYR A 93 8.66 9.00 -7.44
C TYR A 93 7.41 9.84 -7.72
N ALA A 94 6.27 9.57 -7.07
CA ALA A 94 5.05 10.36 -7.24
C ALA A 94 5.10 11.70 -6.49
N ILE A 95 5.84 11.80 -5.38
CA ILE A 95 5.91 13.04 -4.57
C ILE A 95 6.34 14.27 -5.39
N PRO A 96 7.39 14.23 -6.22
CA PRO A 96 7.77 15.38 -7.05
C PRO A 96 6.69 15.77 -8.08
N LEU A 97 6.01 14.78 -8.68
CA LEU A 97 4.95 15.02 -9.67
C LEU A 97 3.73 15.69 -9.03
N LEU A 98 3.29 15.20 -7.87
CA LEU A 98 2.15 15.74 -7.12
C LEU A 98 2.38 17.16 -6.59
N LYS A 99 3.62 17.66 -6.58
CA LYS A 99 3.94 19.06 -6.26
C LYS A 99 3.77 20.01 -7.46
N GLN A 100 3.74 19.48 -8.68
CA GLN A 100 3.71 20.26 -9.91
C GLN A 100 2.35 20.22 -10.61
N TYR A 101 1.56 19.16 -10.38
CA TYR A 101 0.26 18.97 -11.01
C TYR A 101 -0.79 18.54 -9.98
N ASP A 102 -2.04 18.85 -10.27
CA ASP A 102 -3.18 18.39 -9.46
C ASP A 102 -3.23 16.86 -9.40
N SER A 103 -3.46 16.34 -8.19
CA SER A 103 -3.55 14.90 -7.91
C SER A 103 -4.56 14.19 -8.81
N LEU A 104 -5.68 14.84 -9.10
CA LEU A 104 -6.74 14.27 -9.95
C LEU A 104 -6.26 14.06 -11.39
N VAL A 105 -5.52 15.02 -11.95
CA VAL A 105 -4.97 14.93 -13.31
C VAL A 105 -3.96 13.79 -13.42
N ILE A 106 -3.03 13.70 -12.44
CA ILE A 106 -2.03 12.63 -12.42
C ILE A 106 -2.69 11.25 -12.32
N VAL A 107 -3.66 11.09 -11.41
CA VAL A 107 -4.35 9.80 -11.21
C VAL A 107 -5.18 9.43 -12.44
N GLY A 108 -5.92 10.38 -13.03
CA GLY A 108 -6.71 10.14 -14.23
C GLY A 108 -5.87 9.63 -15.40
N TRP A 109 -4.76 10.30 -15.71
CA TRP A 109 -3.83 9.84 -16.74
C TRP A 109 -3.18 8.50 -16.39
N ALA A 110 -2.82 8.27 -15.12
CA ALA A 110 -2.27 6.99 -14.68
C ALA A 110 -3.28 5.84 -14.85
N MET A 111 -4.57 6.07 -14.62
CA MET A 111 -5.64 5.09 -14.85
C MET A 111 -5.83 4.79 -16.34
N ILE A 112 -5.85 5.80 -17.21
CA ILE A 112 -5.99 5.61 -18.66
C ILE A 112 -4.80 4.84 -19.21
N ILE A 113 -3.58 5.28 -18.92
CA ILE A 113 -2.34 4.62 -19.38
C ILE A 113 -2.26 3.20 -18.81
N GLY A 114 -2.61 3.02 -17.54
CA GLY A 114 -2.61 1.72 -16.88
C GLY A 114 -3.62 0.74 -17.50
N GLY A 115 -4.85 1.18 -17.72
CA GLY A 115 -5.90 0.38 -18.36
C GLY A 115 -5.58 0.04 -19.80
N PHE A 116 -5.06 1.00 -20.56
CA PHE A 116 -4.60 0.78 -21.93
C PHE A 116 -3.42 -0.20 -21.99
N GLY A 117 -2.42 -0.04 -21.10
CA GLY A 117 -1.29 -0.96 -21.00
C GLY A 117 -1.72 -2.39 -20.65
N LEU A 118 -2.66 -2.55 -19.72
CA LEU A 118 -3.17 -3.87 -19.34
C LEU A 118 -3.98 -4.52 -20.46
N SER A 119 -4.65 -3.72 -21.29
CA SER A 119 -5.41 -4.21 -22.45
C SER A 119 -4.55 -4.92 -23.50
N PHE A 120 -3.22 -4.69 -23.54
CA PHE A 120 -2.34 -5.48 -24.41
C PHE A 120 -2.04 -6.88 -23.88
N ILE A 121 -2.02 -7.05 -22.55
CA ILE A 121 -1.69 -8.32 -21.89
C ILE A 121 -2.96 -9.16 -21.70
N HIS A 122 -4.02 -8.51 -21.24
CA HIS A 122 -5.35 -9.09 -21.02
C HIS A 122 -6.39 -8.26 -21.76
N PRO A 123 -6.48 -8.42 -23.09
CA PRO A 123 -7.41 -7.68 -23.92
C PRO A 123 -8.87 -7.93 -23.47
N PRO A 124 -9.61 -6.90 -23.04
CA PRO A 124 -10.97 -7.06 -22.57
C PRO A 124 -11.92 -7.57 -23.67
N TRP A 125 -11.56 -7.36 -24.95
CA TRP A 125 -12.32 -7.84 -26.10
C TRP A 125 -12.17 -9.34 -26.39
N GLN A 126 -11.23 -10.04 -25.74
CA GLN A 126 -11.09 -11.51 -25.86
C GLN A 126 -11.89 -12.27 -24.79
N ILE A 127 -12.58 -11.56 -23.90
CA ILE A 127 -13.43 -12.19 -22.90
C ILE A 127 -14.64 -12.82 -23.59
N ASP A 128 -14.92 -14.08 -23.29
CA ASP A 128 -16.12 -14.75 -23.79
C ASP A 128 -17.35 -14.23 -23.02
N PHE A 129 -17.92 -13.14 -23.53
CA PHE A 129 -19.12 -12.50 -22.97
C PHE A 129 -20.34 -13.42 -22.92
N LYS A 130 -20.33 -14.54 -23.65
CA LYS A 130 -21.43 -15.51 -23.72
C LYS A 130 -21.50 -16.41 -22.48
N ASN A 131 -20.38 -16.59 -21.79
CA ASN A 131 -20.27 -17.39 -20.55
C ASN A 131 -20.32 -16.54 -19.27
N LEU A 132 -20.43 -15.21 -19.38
CA LEU A 132 -20.54 -14.33 -18.22
C LEU A 132 -21.98 -14.32 -17.68
N THR A 133 -22.13 -14.74 -16.42
CA THR A 133 -23.41 -14.67 -15.71
C THR A 133 -23.78 -13.22 -15.39
N LEU A 134 -25.08 -12.95 -15.22
CA LEU A 134 -25.57 -11.63 -14.78
C LEU A 134 -24.93 -11.18 -13.46
N GLU A 135 -24.65 -12.13 -12.56
CA GLU A 135 -23.94 -11.88 -11.30
C GLU A 135 -22.55 -11.30 -11.52
N THR A 136 -21.80 -11.81 -12.51
CA THR A 136 -20.45 -11.32 -12.82
C THR A 136 -20.49 -9.86 -13.28
N TYR A 137 -21.47 -9.48 -14.09
CA TYR A 137 -21.68 -8.09 -14.49
C TYR A 137 -22.03 -7.19 -13.31
N LEU A 138 -22.88 -7.66 -12.40
CA LEU A 138 -23.25 -6.91 -11.19
C LEU A 138 -22.03 -6.71 -10.27
N TYR A 139 -21.22 -7.76 -10.05
CA TYR A 139 -19.99 -7.64 -9.26
C TYR A 139 -18.98 -6.70 -9.92
N LEU A 140 -18.81 -6.78 -11.24
CA LEU A 140 -17.91 -5.89 -11.98
C LEU A 140 -18.37 -4.42 -11.86
N ALA A 141 -19.65 -4.15 -12.09
CA ALA A 141 -20.23 -2.82 -11.94
C ALA A 141 -20.09 -2.29 -10.51
N PHE A 142 -20.32 -3.14 -9.51
CA PHE A 142 -20.16 -2.79 -8.12
C PHE A 142 -18.71 -2.41 -7.77
N VAL A 143 -17.73 -3.21 -8.19
CA VAL A 143 -16.31 -2.93 -7.95
C VAL A 143 -15.88 -1.64 -8.65
N ILE A 144 -16.32 -1.41 -9.89
CA ILE A 144 -15.99 -0.19 -10.63
C ILE A 144 -16.59 1.04 -9.93
N ILE A 145 -17.88 1.04 -9.65
CA ILE A 145 -18.57 2.23 -9.12
C ILE A 145 -18.21 2.46 -7.64
N PHE A 146 -18.44 1.48 -6.78
CA PHE A 146 -18.28 1.63 -5.34
C PHE A 146 -16.83 1.36 -4.89
N GLY A 147 -16.21 0.30 -5.42
CA GLY A 147 -14.86 -0.11 -5.03
C GLY A 147 -13.75 0.80 -5.57
N THR A 148 -13.97 1.46 -6.71
CA THR A 148 -12.96 2.35 -7.30
C THR A 148 -13.41 3.79 -7.39
N MET A 149 -14.44 4.14 -8.17
CA MET A 149 -14.77 5.53 -8.45
C MET A 149 -15.14 6.33 -7.19
N ILE A 150 -16.11 5.84 -6.42
CA ILE A 150 -16.56 6.50 -5.18
C ILE A 150 -15.47 6.44 -4.10
N ALA A 151 -14.80 5.30 -3.96
CA ALA A 151 -13.69 5.14 -3.00
C ALA A 151 -12.54 6.12 -3.28
N PHE A 152 -12.14 6.29 -4.53
CA PHE A 152 -11.12 7.26 -4.93
C PHE A 152 -11.58 8.70 -4.73
N TRP A 153 -12.86 9.00 -5.03
CA TRP A 153 -13.41 10.32 -4.75
C TRP A 153 -13.29 10.65 -3.26
N PHE A 154 -13.79 9.78 -2.38
CA PHE A 154 -13.68 9.97 -0.93
C PHE A 154 -12.23 10.03 -0.45
N TYR A 155 -11.32 9.25 -1.05
CA TYR A 155 -9.90 9.35 -0.75
C TYR A 155 -9.34 10.75 -1.05
N ILE A 156 -9.58 11.29 -2.26
CA ILE A 156 -9.11 12.64 -2.63
C ILE A 156 -9.76 13.70 -1.75
N GLU A 157 -11.07 13.61 -1.49
CA GLU A 157 -11.79 14.53 -0.61
C GLU A 157 -11.24 14.48 0.83
N SER A 158 -10.95 13.28 1.34
CA SER A 158 -10.35 13.10 2.67
C SER A 158 -8.97 13.76 2.78
N LEU A 159 -8.17 13.73 1.70
CA LEU A 159 -6.85 14.36 1.67
C LEU A 159 -6.93 15.89 1.70
N GLN A 160 -8.02 16.47 1.20
CA GLN A 160 -8.25 17.91 1.19
C GLN A 160 -8.87 18.41 2.50
N SER A 161 -9.65 17.57 3.19
CA SER A 161 -10.43 17.93 4.38
C SER A 161 -9.77 17.54 5.71
N LEU A 162 -8.94 16.50 5.73
CA LEU A 162 -8.34 15.96 6.96
C LEU A 162 -6.86 16.34 7.11
N SER A 163 -6.42 16.46 8.36
CA SER A 163 -5.00 16.59 8.63
C SER A 163 -4.24 15.30 8.26
N PRO A 164 -2.92 15.37 7.99
CA PRO A 164 -2.11 14.18 7.71
C PRO A 164 -2.15 13.13 8.82
N LYS A 165 -2.40 13.54 10.07
CA LYS A 165 -2.52 12.64 11.21
C LYS A 165 -3.84 11.86 11.18
N GLU A 166 -4.96 12.54 10.95
CA GLU A 166 -6.29 11.92 10.85
C GLU A 166 -6.34 10.99 9.64
N THR A 167 -5.86 11.45 8.48
CA THR A 167 -5.77 10.63 7.27
C THR A 167 -4.95 9.37 7.51
N SER A 168 -3.81 9.48 8.20
CA SER A 168 -2.95 8.32 8.47
C SER A 168 -3.58 7.34 9.47
N LEU A 169 -4.35 7.84 10.44
CA LEU A 169 -5.03 7.01 11.43
C LEU A 169 -6.23 6.29 10.79
N LEU A 170 -7.04 7.00 10.01
CA LEU A 170 -8.13 6.39 9.24
C LEU A 170 -7.59 5.42 8.18
N GLY A 171 -6.49 5.75 7.51
CA GLY A 171 -5.82 4.85 6.57
C GLY A 171 -5.25 3.59 7.22
N SER A 172 -5.00 3.58 8.54
CA SER A 172 -4.62 2.37 9.28
C SER A 172 -5.80 1.44 9.57
N LEU A 173 -7.04 1.87 9.32
CA LEU A 173 -8.22 1.01 9.42
C LEU A 173 -8.34 0.05 8.24
N GLU A 174 -7.75 0.35 7.09
CA GLU A 174 -7.75 -0.54 5.92
C GLU A 174 -7.19 -1.94 6.22
N PRO A 175 -5.97 -2.12 6.78
CA PRO A 175 -5.44 -3.43 7.10
C PRO A 175 -6.25 -4.13 8.19
N LEU A 176 -6.81 -3.37 9.14
CA LEU A 176 -7.71 -3.91 10.15
C LEU A 176 -8.98 -4.47 9.51
N ALA A 177 -9.62 -3.70 8.62
CA ALA A 177 -10.80 -4.13 7.88
C ALA A 177 -10.50 -5.34 7.00
N ALA A 178 -9.36 -5.36 6.30
CA ALA A 178 -8.94 -6.49 5.48
C ALA A 178 -8.81 -7.78 6.31
N VAL A 179 -8.20 -7.71 7.50
CA VAL A 179 -8.10 -8.85 8.43
C VAL A 179 -9.48 -9.26 8.93
N LEU A 180 -10.30 -8.33 9.41
CA LEU A 180 -11.63 -8.64 9.95
C LEU A 180 -12.54 -9.26 8.89
N THR A 181 -12.57 -8.72 7.68
CA THR A 181 -13.35 -9.30 6.57
C THR A 181 -12.81 -10.67 6.17
N THR A 182 -11.48 -10.86 6.13
CA THR A 182 -10.88 -12.16 5.81
C THR A 182 -11.25 -13.23 6.85
N VAL A 183 -11.18 -12.90 8.15
CA VAL A 183 -11.44 -13.87 9.22
C VAL A 183 -12.93 -14.09 9.46
N PHE A 184 -13.73 -13.03 9.58
CA PHE A 184 -15.14 -13.15 9.96
C PHE A 184 -16.07 -13.40 8.77
N TRP A 185 -15.81 -12.76 7.64
CA TRP A 185 -16.68 -12.86 6.46
C TRP A 185 -16.28 -14.02 5.55
N LEU A 186 -14.99 -14.09 5.19
CA LEU A 186 -14.45 -15.15 4.34
C LEU A 186 -14.13 -16.44 5.11
N LYS A 187 -14.17 -16.41 6.46
CA LYS A 187 -13.94 -17.55 7.35
C LYS A 187 -12.57 -18.22 7.13
N GLU A 188 -11.58 -17.45 6.71
CA GLU A 188 -10.21 -17.92 6.57
C GLU A 188 -9.62 -18.24 7.96
N PRO A 189 -9.01 -19.43 8.14
CA PRO A 189 -8.46 -19.83 9.43
C PRO A 189 -7.23 -18.98 9.76
N PHE A 190 -7.37 -18.15 10.80
CA PHE A 190 -6.24 -17.42 11.39
C PHE A 190 -5.84 -18.07 12.70
N GLU A 191 -4.59 -18.50 12.77
CA GLU A 191 -4.01 -19.08 13.99
C GLU A 191 -3.45 -18.02 14.95
N PHE A 192 -3.14 -18.44 16.18
CA PHE A 192 -2.74 -17.53 17.26
C PHE A 192 -1.51 -16.68 16.91
N PHE A 193 -0.49 -17.26 16.27
CA PHE A 193 0.70 -16.50 15.89
C PHE A 193 0.40 -15.52 14.75
N GLN A 194 -0.46 -15.86 13.79
CA GLN A 194 -0.87 -14.90 12.76
C GLN A 194 -1.54 -13.65 13.35
N TRP A 195 -2.35 -13.80 14.38
CA TRP A 195 -2.91 -12.67 15.13
C TRP A 195 -1.83 -11.81 15.79
N MET A 196 -0.79 -12.42 16.37
CA MET A 196 0.36 -11.67 16.88
C MET A 196 1.07 -10.90 15.75
N GLY A 197 1.21 -11.53 14.57
CA GLY A 197 1.75 -10.89 13.37
C GLY A 197 0.97 -9.66 12.94
N VAL A 198 -0.37 -9.77 12.88
CA VAL A 198 -1.28 -8.65 12.62
C VAL A 198 -1.08 -7.53 13.62
N ILE A 199 -1.04 -7.83 14.91
CA ILE A 199 -0.86 -6.84 15.98
C ILE A 199 0.48 -6.11 15.82
N CYS A 200 1.57 -6.84 15.51
CA CYS A 200 2.88 -6.24 15.26
C CYS A 200 2.87 -5.28 14.06
N ILE A 201 2.23 -5.66 12.96
CA ILE A 201 2.15 -4.83 11.74
C ILE A 201 1.24 -3.60 11.98
N ILE A 202 0.12 -3.76 12.68
CA ILE A 202 -0.73 -2.61 13.05
C ILE A 202 0.02 -1.66 13.98
N ALA A 203 0.73 -2.18 14.99
CA ALA A 203 1.54 -1.37 15.89
C ALA A 203 2.66 -0.62 15.14
N LEU A 204 3.28 -1.25 14.14
CA LEU A 204 4.22 -0.62 13.22
C LEU A 204 3.57 0.56 12.48
N ILE A 205 2.41 0.34 11.87
CA ILE A 205 1.70 1.37 11.10
C ILE A 205 1.37 2.57 11.99
N LEU A 206 0.85 2.31 13.20
CA LEU A 206 0.54 3.37 14.17
C LEU A 206 1.79 4.12 14.64
N LEU A 207 2.89 3.41 14.90
CA LEU A 207 4.17 4.02 15.26
C LEU A 207 4.65 4.97 14.17
N LEU A 208 4.59 4.55 12.91
CA LEU A 208 4.98 5.38 11.77
C LEU A 208 4.01 6.55 11.54
N ALA A 209 2.71 6.33 11.68
CA ALA A 209 1.68 7.35 11.56
C ALA A 209 1.90 8.50 12.55
N PHE A 210 2.20 8.18 13.81
CA PHE A 210 2.45 9.19 14.84
C PHE A 210 3.82 9.86 14.72
N ASN A 211 4.79 9.22 14.07
CA ASN A 211 6.16 9.74 13.95
C ASN A 211 6.37 10.69 12.74
N LYS A 212 5.37 10.87 11.86
CA LYS A 212 5.46 11.78 10.69
C LYS A 212 5.72 13.25 11.05
N LYS A 213 5.81 13.60 12.34
CA LYS A 213 6.15 14.96 12.83
C LYS A 213 7.65 15.33 12.79
N SER A 214 8.58 14.46 12.39
CA SER A 214 10.03 14.74 12.54
C SER A 214 10.90 14.80 11.26
N SER A 215 10.37 14.54 10.06
CA SER A 215 11.18 14.59 8.81
C SER A 215 10.76 15.67 7.80
N SER A 216 9.84 16.57 8.17
CA SER A 216 9.45 17.73 7.36
C SER A 216 9.81 19.07 8.01
N ASN A 217 10.81 19.10 8.90
CA ASN A 217 11.43 20.33 9.38
C ASN A 217 12.95 20.24 9.14
N ASN A 218 13.34 20.32 7.87
CA ASN A 218 14.58 21.01 7.55
C ASN A 218 14.14 22.26 6.78
N PRO A 219 13.94 23.42 7.45
CA PRO A 219 13.97 24.66 6.73
C PRO A 219 15.40 24.77 6.21
N SER A 220 15.61 24.64 4.89
CA SER A 220 16.86 25.12 4.33
C SER A 220 16.95 26.58 4.73
N LYS A 221 17.88 26.89 5.63
CA LYS A 221 18.13 28.24 6.11
C LYS A 221 18.28 29.16 4.90
N LYS A 222 17.52 30.24 4.98
CA LYS A 222 17.48 31.42 4.14
C LYS A 222 18.83 32.16 4.11
N ASP A 223 19.04 32.83 2.97
CA ASP A 223 19.72 34.11 2.74
C ASP A 223 21.25 34.16 2.61
N GLU A 224 21.71 34.38 1.36
CA GLU A 224 22.67 35.45 1.02
C GLU A 224 22.29 36.13 -0.31
N LYS A 225 21.49 37.20 -0.18
CA LYS A 225 21.50 38.54 -0.81
C LYS A 225 21.59 38.77 -2.34
N PRO A 226 21.02 39.91 -2.80
CA PRO A 226 20.79 40.23 -4.21
C PRO A 226 22.03 40.84 -4.86
N LEU A 227 22.24 40.53 -6.14
CA LEU A 227 23.10 41.32 -7.01
C LEU A 227 22.23 41.91 -8.11
N GLY A 228 21.72 43.12 -7.84
CA GLY A 228 21.47 44.09 -8.88
C GLY A 228 22.64 45.06 -8.91
N VAL A 229 23.41 45.05 -9.99
CA VAL A 229 24.23 46.11 -10.63
C VAL A 229 24.57 45.49 -12.00
N SER A 230 24.33 46.04 -13.18
CA SER A 230 24.12 47.38 -13.72
C SER A 230 23.31 47.25 -15.01
#